data_AF-A0ABD2SBF1-F1
#
_entry.id   AF-A0ABD2SBF1-F1
#
_cell.length_a   1.000
_cell.length_b   1.000
_cell.length_c   1.000
_cell.angle_alpha   90.00
_cell.angle_beta   90.00
_cell.angle_gamma   90.00
#
_symmetry.space_group_name_H-M   'P 1'
#
loop_
_entity.id
_entity.type
_entity.pdbx_description
1 polymer ?
#
loop_
_entity_poly.entity_id
_entity_poly.type
_entity_poly.pdbx_seq_one_letter_code
_entity_poly.pdbx_strand_id
1 'polypeptide(L)'
;MAAAGKCFLVTGPAGIGKTTLIVRVLETLRNSNPNLKVQGFYTREIREGTERIGFEVVTLDGRTGLLASNKISSAQSLRWPTVGRYRVDVASFESLALPELQLRG
;
A
#
# COMPACT_ATOMS: atom_id res chain seq x y z
N MET A 1 -28.62 -1.51 -8.48
CA MET A 1 -27.99 -0.98 -7.26
C MET A 1 -27.10 -2.06 -6.69
N ALA A 2 -25.79 -1.85 -6.61
CA ALA A 2 -24.92 -2.78 -5.88
C ALA A 2 -25.36 -2.79 -4.41
N ALA A 3 -25.60 -3.96 -3.85
CA ALA A 3 -25.86 -4.08 -2.41
C ALA A 3 -24.69 -3.48 -1.64
N ALA A 4 -24.96 -2.74 -0.55
CA ALA A 4 -23.90 -2.21 0.30
C ALA A 4 -23.04 -3.37 0.82
N GLY A 5 -21.78 -3.43 0.35
CA GLY A 5 -20.82 -4.43 0.82
C GLY A 5 -20.56 -4.25 2.31
N LYS A 6 -20.22 -5.35 3.00
CA LYS A 6 -19.74 -5.26 4.39
C LYS A 6 -18.35 -4.63 4.40
N CYS A 7 -18.17 -3.59 5.19
CA CYS A 7 -16.86 -2.96 5.42
C CYS A 7 -16.22 -3.54 6.68
N PHE A 8 -14.98 -4.00 6.57
CA PHE A 8 -14.19 -4.48 7.69
C PHE A 8 -13.03 -3.54 7.94
N LEU A 9 -12.92 -3.03 9.18
CA LEU A 9 -11.81 -2.18 9.60
C LEU A 9 -10.95 -2.94 10.61
N VAL A 10 -9.68 -3.14 10.27
CA VAL A 10 -8.69 -3.74 11.17
C VAL A 10 -7.87 -2.63 11.83
N THR A 11 -7.91 -2.54 13.16
CA THR A 11 -7.21 -1.51 13.93
C THR A 11 -6.24 -2.13 14.93
N GLY A 12 -5.32 -1.32 15.46
CA GLY A 12 -4.34 -1.75 16.47
C GLY A 12 -3.02 -0.98 16.39
N PRO A 13 -2.13 -1.13 17.40
CA PRO A 13 -0.86 -0.42 17.47
C PRO A 13 0.04 -0.59 16.22
N ALA A 14 0.98 0.33 16.00
CA ALA A 14 1.99 0.17 14.97
C ALA A 14 2.82 -1.11 15.22
N GLY A 15 3.21 -1.82 14.16
CA GLY A 15 4.02 -3.05 14.27
C GLY A 15 3.27 -4.31 14.75
N ILE A 16 1.99 -4.24 15.10
CA ILE A 16 1.22 -5.41 15.60
C ILE A 16 0.91 -6.49 14.53
N GLY A 17 1.30 -6.28 13.26
CA GLY A 17 1.09 -7.25 12.18
C GLY A 17 -0.19 -7.08 11.36
N LYS A 18 -0.83 -5.90 11.36
CA LYS A 18 -2.05 -5.64 10.55
C LYS A 18 -1.85 -5.93 9.06
N THR A 19 -0.77 -5.42 8.47
CA THR A 19 -0.43 -5.69 7.06
C THR A 19 -0.20 -7.18 6.84
N THR A 20 0.48 -7.86 7.76
CA THR A 20 0.69 -9.31 7.71
C THR A 20 -0.63 -10.09 7.73
N LEU A 21 -1.59 -9.68 8.56
CA LEU A 21 -2.93 -10.26 8.60
C LEU A 21 -3.63 -10.13 7.24
N ILE A 22 -3.66 -8.92 6.67
CA ILE A 22 -4.30 -8.64 5.39
C ILE A 22 -3.68 -9.48 4.26
N VAL A 23 -2.34 -9.56 4.20
CA VAL A 23 -1.63 -10.36 3.19
C VAL A 23 -1.98 -11.85 3.32
N ARG A 24 -2.01 -12.41 4.53
CA ARG A 24 -2.40 -13.82 4.75
C ARG A 24 -3.85 -14.10 4.37
N VAL A 25 -4.77 -13.18 4.66
CA VAL A 25 -6.17 -13.29 4.24
C VAL A 25 -6.25 -13.30 2.72
N LEU A 26 -5.53 -12.41 2.03
CA LEU A 26 -5.49 -12.38 0.57
C LEU A 26 -4.95 -13.67 -0.03
N GLU A 27 -3.85 -14.20 0.50
CA GLU A 27 -3.28 -15.49 0.08
C GLU A 27 -4.30 -16.63 0.26
N THR A 28 -4.96 -16.68 1.41
CA THR A 28 -5.98 -17.68 1.72
C THR A 28 -7.16 -17.60 0.76
N LEU A 29 -7.65 -16.38 0.46
CA LEU A 29 -8.75 -16.14 -0.47
C LEU A 29 -8.39 -16.57 -1.89
N ARG A 30 -7.18 -16.24 -2.36
CA ARG A 30 -6.69 -16.65 -3.68
C ARG A 30 -6.59 -18.16 -3.82
N ASN A 31 -6.06 -18.84 -2.79
CA ASN A 31 -5.88 -20.29 -2.80
C ASN A 31 -7.21 -21.03 -2.74
N SER A 32 -8.17 -20.53 -1.96
CA SER A 32 -9.50 -21.16 -1.80
C SER A 32 -10.50 -20.78 -2.90
N ASN A 33 -10.32 -19.63 -3.57
CA ASN A 33 -11.22 -19.12 -4.60
C ASN A 33 -10.43 -18.59 -5.81
N PRO A 34 -9.92 -19.47 -6.69
CA PRO A 34 -9.04 -19.06 -7.79
C PRO A 34 -9.66 -18.06 -8.79
N ASN A 35 -10.99 -18.04 -8.89
CA ASN A 35 -11.74 -17.15 -9.78
C ASN A 35 -12.16 -15.83 -9.12
N LEU A 36 -11.87 -15.65 -7.83
CA LEU A 36 -12.20 -14.42 -7.11
C LEU A 36 -11.28 -13.29 -7.58
N LYS A 37 -11.86 -12.27 -8.20
CA LYS A 37 -11.14 -11.04 -8.53
C LYS A 37 -10.97 -10.22 -7.26
N VAL A 38 -9.72 -9.97 -6.87
CA VAL A 38 -9.38 -9.08 -5.75
C VAL A 38 -8.52 -7.94 -6.29
N GLN A 39 -8.90 -6.73 -5.94
CA GLN A 39 -8.26 -5.49 -6.38
C GLN A 39 -7.94 -4.65 -5.14
N GLY A 40 -6.86 -3.87 -5.20
CA GLY A 40 -6.44 -3.06 -4.07
C GLY A 40 -4.93 -2.91 -3.99
N PHE A 41 -4.50 -2.32 -2.90
CA PHE A 41 -3.09 -2.20 -2.56
C PHE A 41 -2.90 -2.22 -1.06
N TYR A 42 -1.67 -2.46 -0.63
CA TYR A 42 -1.22 -2.25 0.73
C TYR A 42 0.10 -1.49 0.73
N THR A 43 0.50 -0.98 1.88
CA THR A 43 1.80 -0.31 2.04
C THR A 43 2.77 -1.20 2.80
N ARG A 44 4.03 -1.22 2.38
CA ARG A 44 5.12 -1.95 3.06
C ARG A 44 6.18 -0.97 3.53
N GLU A 45 6.74 -1.22 4.71
CA GLU A 45 7.88 -0.44 5.21
C GLU A 45 9.15 -0.80 4.44
N ILE A 46 9.90 0.21 4.01
CA ILE A 46 11.25 0.05 3.49
C ILE A 46 12.21 0.29 4.65
N ARG A 47 13.08 -0.69 4.92
CA ARG A 47 14.02 -0.64 6.04
C ARG A 47 15.45 -0.87 5.57
N GLU A 48 16.40 -0.16 6.16
CA GLU A 48 17.83 -0.43 6.06
C GLU A 48 18.34 -0.75 7.45
N GLY A 49 18.75 -2.00 7.65
CA GLY A 49 19.02 -2.54 8.99
C GLY A 49 17.79 -2.40 9.88
N THR A 50 17.95 -1.75 11.04
CA THR A 50 16.87 -1.52 12.00
C THR A 50 16.06 -0.25 11.70
N GLU A 51 16.53 0.61 10.80
CA GLU A 51 15.89 1.90 10.52
C GLU A 51 14.84 1.80 9.41
N ARG A 52 13.67 2.39 9.65
CA ARG A 52 12.65 2.58 8.60
C ARG A 52 12.96 3.80 7.76
N ILE A 53 13.45 3.59 6.54
CA ILE A 53 13.83 4.66 5.61
C ILE A 53 12.67 5.13 4.73
N GLY A 54 11.59 4.37 4.62
CA GLY A 54 10.47 4.78 3.78
C GLY A 54 9.31 3.81 3.77
N PHE A 55 8.44 4.00 2.78
CA PHE A 55 7.26 3.20 2.50
C PHE A 55 7.09 3.05 0.99
N GLU A 56 6.60 1.90 0.58
CA GLU A 56 6.16 1.65 -0.80
C GLU A 56 4.70 1.22 -0.82
N VAL A 57 4.04 1.51 -1.94
CA VAL A 57 2.77 0.88 -2.33
C VAL A 57 3.09 -0.45 -2.98
N VAL A 58 2.29 -1.46 -2.67
CA VAL A 58 2.27 -2.76 -3.34
C VAL A 58 0.85 -3.06 -3.77
N THR A 59 0.62 -3.13 -5.07
CA THR A 59 -0.67 -3.55 -5.64
C THR A 59 -0.82 -5.06 -5.53
N LEU A 60 -2.05 -5.56 -5.60
CA LEU A 60 -2.28 -7.00 -5.45
C LEU A 60 -1.73 -7.82 -6.63
N ASP A 61 -1.53 -7.22 -7.80
CA ASP A 61 -0.87 -7.83 -8.96
C ASP A 61 0.68 -7.75 -8.91
N GLY A 62 1.25 -7.22 -7.82
CA GLY A 62 2.69 -7.24 -7.56
C GLY A 62 3.48 -6.04 -8.07
N ARG A 63 2.83 -5.02 -8.66
CA ARG A 63 3.50 -3.75 -8.95
C ARG A 63 3.83 -3.02 -7.65
N THR A 64 4.97 -2.33 -7.65
CA THR A 64 5.42 -1.54 -6.50
C THR A 64 5.85 -0.15 -6.92
N GLY A 65 5.79 0.80 -5.98
CA GLY A 65 6.31 2.14 -6.18
C GLY A 65 6.50 2.88 -4.86
N LEU A 66 7.44 3.82 -4.87
CA LEU A 66 7.78 4.60 -3.69
C LEU A 66 6.56 5.43 -3.26
N LEU A 67 6.20 5.35 -1.99
CA LEU A 67 5.20 6.24 -1.38
C LEU A 67 5.90 7.40 -0.68
N ALA A 68 6.86 7.09 0.19
CA ALA A 68 7.60 8.11 0.91
C ALA A 68 8.99 7.63 1.31
N SER A 69 9.96 8.55 1.35
CA SER A 69 11.34 8.26 1.72
C SER A 69 11.94 9.38 2.56
N ASN A 70 12.83 9.04 3.50
CA ASN A 70 13.68 10.01 4.18
C ASN A 70 14.94 10.36 3.37
N LYS A 71 15.16 9.69 2.24
CA LYS A 71 16.27 9.95 1.31
C LYS A 71 15.82 10.85 0.17
N ILE A 72 16.73 11.72 -0.26
CA ILE A 72 16.59 12.50 -1.49
C ILE A 72 17.04 11.59 -2.63
N SER A 73 16.10 11.17 -3.49
CA SER A 73 16.38 10.28 -4.61
C SER A 73 16.58 11.02 -5.94
N SER A 74 16.13 12.27 -6.04
CA SER A 74 16.25 13.10 -7.25
C SER A 74 16.08 14.59 -6.96
N ALA A 75 16.42 15.45 -7.91
CA ALA A 75 16.13 16.90 -7.81
C ALA A 75 14.62 17.19 -7.65
N GLN A 76 13.76 16.36 -8.28
CA GLN A 76 12.31 16.47 -8.13
C GLN A 76 11.87 16.13 -6.70
N SER A 77 12.51 15.16 -6.05
CA SER A 77 12.16 14.75 -4.69
C SER A 77 12.34 15.87 -3.64
N LEU A 78 13.18 16.86 -3.92
CA LEU A 78 13.34 18.05 -3.07
C LEU A 78 12.06 18.88 -2.98
N ARG A 79 11.20 18.82 -4.00
CA ARG A 79 9.96 19.57 -4.14
C ARG A 79 8.73 18.80 -3.63
N TRP A 80 8.91 17.54 -3.24
CA TRP A 80 7.83 16.73 -2.70
C TRP A 80 7.35 17.26 -1.34
N PRO A 81 6.04 17.14 -1.04
CA PRO A 81 5.52 17.45 0.28
C PRO A 81 6.12 16.54 1.35
N THR A 82 6.18 17.04 2.58
CA THR A 82 6.82 16.34 3.71
C THR A 82 5.83 16.00 4.81
N VAL A 83 5.91 14.79 5.34
CA VAL A 83 5.18 14.35 6.54
C VAL A 83 6.19 13.79 7.53
N GLY A 84 6.43 14.52 8.63
CA GLY A 84 7.51 14.22 9.56
C GLY A 84 8.86 14.23 8.83
N ARG A 85 9.62 13.13 8.94
CA ARG A 85 10.93 12.96 8.27
C ARG A 85 10.87 12.44 6.83
N TYR A 86 9.67 12.21 6.29
CA TYR A 86 9.51 11.56 4.99
C TYR A 86 9.02 12.56 3.93
N ARG A 87 9.66 12.53 2.76
CA ARG A 87 9.22 13.18 1.53
C ARG A 87 8.30 12.23 0.77
N VAL A 88 7.15 12.71 0.32
CA VAL A 88 6.07 11.89 -0.24
C VAL A 88 6.04 12.03 -1.75
N ASP A 89 6.24 10.91 -2.46
CA ASP A 89 6.08 10.85 -3.91
C ASP A 89 4.60 10.64 -4.26
N VAL A 90 3.85 11.74 -4.27
CA VAL A 90 2.41 11.73 -4.56
C VAL A 90 2.14 11.19 -5.97
N ALA A 91 2.98 11.54 -6.95
CA ALA A 91 2.78 11.11 -8.33
C ALA A 91 2.92 9.58 -8.47
N SER A 92 3.96 9.00 -7.86
CA SER A 92 4.13 7.54 -7.80
C SER A 92 2.95 6.87 -7.09
N PHE A 93 2.55 7.39 -5.92
CA PHE A 93 1.39 6.88 -5.19
C PHE A 93 0.12 6.89 -6.05
N GLU A 94 -0.22 8.03 -6.66
CA GLU A 94 -1.45 8.19 -7.42
C GLU A 94 -1.49 7.24 -8.63
N SER A 95 -0.38 7.13 -9.34
CA SER A 95 -0.27 6.27 -10.54
C SER A 95 -0.48 4.78 -10.25
N LEU A 96 -0.17 4.33 -9.03
CA LEU A 96 -0.30 2.93 -8.63
C LEU A 96 -1.55 2.67 -7.79
N ALA A 97 -1.84 3.50 -6.80
CA ALA A 97 -2.86 3.23 -5.80
C ALA A 97 -4.27 3.61 -6.27
N LEU A 98 -4.44 4.72 -6.99
CA LEU A 98 -5.78 5.17 -7.39
C LEU A 98 -6.47 4.22 -8.37
N PRO A 99 -5.80 3.64 -9.38
CA PRO A 99 -6.42 2.62 -10.23
C PRO A 99 -6.94 1.41 -9.46
N GLU A 100 -6.33 1.06 -8.33
CA GLU A 100 -6.74 -0.06 -7.48
C GLU A 100 -7.98 0.23 -6.63
N LEU A 101 -8.37 1.51 -6.47
CA LEU A 101 -9.58 1.92 -5.76
C LEU A 101 -10.79 2.07 -6.67
N GLN A 102 -10.59 2.05 -7.99
CA GLN A 102 -11.67 2.09 -8.96
C GLN A 102 -12.34 0.72 -8.99
N LEU A 103 -13.50 0.61 -8.34
CA LEU A 103 -14.35 -0.58 -8.41
C LEU A 103 -14.74 -0.81 -9.87
N ARG A 104 -14.09 -1.79 -10.52
CA ARG A 104 -14.55 -2.29 -11.82
C ARG A 104 -15.73 -3.21 -11.56
N GLY A 105 -16.94 -2.67 -11.75
CA GLY A 105 -18.19 -3.43 -11.77
C GLY A 105 -18.24 -4.40 -12.95
#